data_AF-A0AAW7VL15-F1
#
_entry.id   AF-A0AAW7VL15-F1
#
_cell.length_a   1.000
_cell.length_b   1.000
_cell.length_c   1.000
_cell.angle_alpha   90.00
_cell.angle_beta   90.00
_cell.angle_gamma   90.00
#
_symmetry.space_group_name_H-M   'P 1'
#
loop_
_entity.id
_entity.type
_entity.pdbx_description
1 polymer ?
#
loop_
_entity_poly.entity_id
_entity_poly.type
_entity_poly.pdbx_seq_one_letter_code
_entity_poly.pdbx_strand_id
1 'polypeptide(L)' 'MENQKFSPAFEHALNFIQRPDIEGVYVNDPTDRGGETKYGISDRRDGVIDGKTDVSGDGKPDTRIRDLTREQVAQIY' A
#
# COMPACT_ATOMS: atom_id res chain seq x y z
N MET A 1 -6.54 -19.55 1.08
CA MET A 1 -6.92 -18.14 1.16
C MET A 1 -8.15 -17.99 0.28
N GLU A 2 -9.30 -17.62 0.86
CA GLU A 2 -10.48 -17.33 0.04
C GLU A 2 -10.14 -16.15 -0.88
N ASN A 3 -10.45 -16.26 -2.18
CA ASN A 3 -10.49 -15.12 -3.06
C ASN A 3 -11.61 -14.21 -2.53
N GLN A 4 -11.28 -13.24 -1.68
CA GLN A 4 -12.20 -12.17 -1.31
C GLN A 4 -12.63 -11.49 -2.61
N LYS A 5 -13.88 -11.70 -3.00
CA LYS A 5 -14.47 -10.94 -4.10
C LYS A 5 -14.83 -9.58 -3.56
N PHE A 6 -14.01 -8.59 -3.88
CA PHE A 6 -14.34 -7.20 -3.60
C PHE A 6 -15.57 -6.79 -4.41
N SER A 7 -16.29 -5.76 -3.93
CA SER A 7 -17.41 -5.22 -4.69
C SER A 7 -16.90 -4.65 -6.03
N PRO A 8 -17.68 -4.68 -7.12
CA PRO A 8 -17.26 -4.10 -8.40
C PRO A 8 -16.84 -2.64 -8.31
N ALA A 9 -17.51 -1.85 -7.45
CA ALA A 9 -17.16 -0.45 -7.21
C ALA A 9 -15.77 -0.32 -6.56
N PHE A 10 -15.46 -1.17 -5.57
CA PHE A 10 -14.14 -1.19 -4.96
C PHE A 10 -13.05 -1.63 -5.94
N GLU A 11 -13.30 -2.67 -6.75
CA GLU A 11 -12.34 -3.10 -7.77
C GLU A 11 -12.06 -2.01 -8.79
N HIS A 12 -13.08 -1.27 -9.22
CA HIS A 12 -12.91 -0.12 -10.11
C HIS A 12 -12.05 0.98 -9.47
N ALA A 13 -12.31 1.34 -8.21
CA ALA A 13 -11.53 2.33 -7.49
C ALA A 13 -10.07 1.88 -7.29
N LEU A 14 -9.87 0.65 -6.85
CA LEU A 14 -8.55 0.05 -6.63
C LEU A 14 -7.74 0.00 -7.92
N ASN A 15 -8.35 -0.43 -9.03
CA ASN A 15 -7.70 -0.45 -10.34
C ASN A 15 -7.35 0.96 -10.83
N PHE A 16 -8.17 1.96 -10.52
CA PHE A 16 -7.92 3.35 -10.92
C PHE A 16 -6.69 3.94 -10.21
N ILE A 17 -6.58 3.77 -8.89
CA ILE A 17 -5.48 4.32 -8.10
C ILE A 17 -4.15 3.61 -8.38
N GLN A 18 -4.17 2.30 -8.62
CA GLN A 18 -2.95 1.53 -8.87
C GLN A 18 -2.31 1.78 -10.25
N ARG A 19 -2.93 2.61 -11.10
CA ARG A 19 -2.33 2.94 -12.40
C ARG A 19 -1.00 3.68 -12.21
N PRO A 20 0.03 3.38 -13.02
CA PRO A 20 1.36 4.00 -12.87
C PRO A 20 1.37 5.53 -12.94
N ASP A 21 0.43 6.13 -13.65
CA ASP A 21 0.27 7.58 -13.82
C ASP A 21 -0.52 8.26 -12.68
N ILE A 22 -1.00 7.50 -11.69
CA ILE A 22 -1.75 8.00 -10.53
C ILE A 22 -0.93 7.78 -9.25
N GLU A 23 -0.93 6.55 -8.70
CA GLU A 23 -0.19 6.20 -7.48
C GLU A 23 0.63 4.90 -7.67
N GLY A 24 0.60 4.31 -8.87
CA GLY A 24 1.07 2.94 -9.14
C GLY A 24 2.56 2.67 -8.98
N VAL A 25 3.37 3.72 -8.81
CA VAL A 25 4.83 3.64 -8.83
C VAL A 25 5.39 3.77 -7.43
N TYR A 26 6.47 3.04 -7.17
CA TYR A 26 7.25 3.21 -5.95
C TYR A 26 8.07 4.50 -6.01
N VAL A 27 8.01 5.29 -4.95
CA VAL A 27 8.79 6.52 -4.78
C VAL A 27 9.41 6.52 -3.39
N ASN A 28 10.68 6.89 -3.33
CA ASN A 28 11.39 7.17 -2.08
C ASN A 28 12.09 8.52 -2.24
N ASP A 29 11.37 9.59 -1.90
CA ASP A 29 11.90 10.94 -1.89
C ASP A 29 12.61 11.18 -0.55
N PRO A 30 13.92 11.49 -0.53
CA PRO A 30 14.67 11.68 0.72
C PRO A 30 14.21 12.88 1.56
N THR A 31 13.38 13.77 1.01
CA THR A 31 12.79 14.90 1.71
C THR A 31 11.38 14.61 2.24
N ASP A 32 10.79 13.48 1.86
CA ASP A 32 9.47 13.07 2.33
C ASP A 32 9.55 12.52 3.77
N ARG A 33 8.78 13.15 4.65
CA ARG A 33 8.69 12.78 6.07
C ARG A 33 7.81 11.55 6.28
N GLY A 34 7.08 11.11 5.25
CA GLY A 34 6.27 9.90 5.20
C GLY A 34 7.06 8.63 4.89
N GLY A 35 8.32 8.75 4.43
CA GLY A 35 9.14 7.62 4.02
C GLY A 35 8.78 7.08 2.62
N GLU A 36 9.13 5.83 2.36
CA GLU A 36 8.82 5.16 1.09
C GLU A 36 7.31 5.12 0.83
N THR A 37 6.88 5.30 -0.43
CA THR A 37 5.46 5.22 -0.82
C THR A 37 5.28 4.36 -2.07
N LYS A 38 4.20 3.58 -2.12
CA LYS A 38 3.74 2.84 -3.30
C LYS A 38 2.22 2.67 -3.24
N TYR A 39 1.52 2.85 -4.36
CA TYR A 39 0.05 2.76 -4.42
C TYR A 39 -0.66 3.70 -3.44
N GLY A 40 -0.06 4.85 -3.12
CA GLY A 40 -0.60 5.80 -2.15
C GLY A 40 -0.48 5.35 -0.68
N ILE A 41 0.21 4.25 -0.40
CA ILE A 41 0.49 3.74 0.94
C ILE A 41 1.92 4.12 1.32
N SER A 42 2.06 4.91 2.40
CA SER A 42 3.34 5.35 2.94
C SER A 42 3.83 4.44 4.06
N ASP A 43 5.15 4.34 4.18
CA ASP A 43 5.89 3.70 5.30
C ASP A 43 5.34 4.17 6.65
N ARG A 44 5.20 5.49 6.81
CA ARG A 44 4.68 6.13 8.04
C ARG A 44 3.25 5.74 8.44
N ARG A 45 2.46 5.08 7.60
CA ARG A 45 1.06 4.72 7.90
C ARG A 45 0.93 3.98 9.23
N ASP A 46 1.87 3.10 9.56
CA ASP A 46 1.85 2.33 10.81
C ASP A 46 2.49 3.07 12.01
N GLY A 47 2.94 4.31 11.80
CA GLY A 47 3.55 5.17 12.81
C GLY A 47 5.08 5.08 12.88
N VAL A 48 5.71 4.19 12.12
CA VAL A 48 7.17 3.99 12.06
C VAL A 48 7.67 4.27 10.63
N ILE A 49 8.95 4.59 10.46
CA ILE A 49 9.59 4.73 9.15
C ILE A 49 10.73 3.73 9.10
N ASP A 50 10.45 2.51 8.63
CA ASP A 50 11.41 1.41 8.55
C ASP A 50 11.43 0.70 7.18
N GLY A 51 10.78 1.30 6.18
CA GLY A 51 10.62 0.79 4.82
C GLY A 51 9.52 -0.26 4.68
N LYS A 52 8.63 -0.39 5.67
CA LYS A 52 7.57 -1.40 5.70
C LYS A 52 6.22 -0.79 6.09
N THR A 53 5.19 -1.61 6.02
CA THR A 53 3.88 -1.30 6.57
C THR A 53 3.27 -2.54 7.20
N ASP A 54 2.37 -2.34 8.16
CA ASP A 54 1.53 -3.38 8.74
C ASP A 54 0.32 -3.68 7.84
N VAL A 55 0.43 -4.76 7.05
CA VAL A 55 -0.66 -5.27 6.21
C VAL A 55 -1.63 -6.11 7.06
N SER A 56 -1.11 -6.90 8.00
CA SER A 56 -1.91 -7.82 8.81
C SER A 56 -2.82 -7.13 9.82
N GLY A 57 -2.48 -5.91 10.23
CA GLY A 57 -3.20 -5.12 11.23
C GLY A 57 -2.85 -5.51 12.67
N ASP A 58 -1.73 -6.17 12.92
CA ASP A 58 -1.30 -6.62 14.25
C ASP A 58 -0.45 -5.59 15.02
N GLY A 59 -0.24 -4.41 14.41
CA GLY A 59 0.57 -3.32 14.93
C GLY A 59 2.07 -3.48 14.67
N LYS A 60 2.49 -4.44 13.84
CA LYS A 60 3.90 -4.68 13.51
C LYS A 60 4.15 -4.60 12.00
N PRO A 61 5.16 -3.86 11.55
CA PRO A 61 5.48 -3.79 10.13
C PRO A 61 5.90 -5.16 9.57
N ASP A 62 5.17 -5.67 8.58
CA ASP A 62 5.32 -7.04 8.07
C ASP A 62 5.73 -7.11 6.59
N THR A 63 5.46 -6.06 5.81
CA THR A 63 5.66 -6.05 4.36
C THR A 63 6.39 -4.79 3.91
N ARG A 64 7.41 -4.94 3.04
CA ARG A 64 8.13 -3.79 2.47
C ARG A 64 7.24 -2.98 1.53
N ILE A 65 7.30 -1.65 1.61
CA ILE A 65 6.49 -0.76 0.76
C ILE A 65 6.68 -1.06 -0.74
N ARG A 66 7.93 -1.19 -1.19
CA ARG A 66 8.25 -1.51 -2.59
C ARG A 66 7.69 -2.85 -3.08
N ASP A 67 7.48 -3.81 -2.17
CA ASP A 67 7.10 -5.19 -2.48
C ASP A 67 5.58 -5.44 -2.33
N LEU A 68 4.79 -4.41 -1.97
CA LEU A 68 3.33 -4.52 -1.83
C LEU A 68 2.68 -5.10 -3.09
N THR A 69 1.86 -6.14 -2.90
CA THR A 69 1.02 -6.73 -3.95
C THR A 69 -0.34 -6.04 -4.02
N ARG A 70 -1.05 -6.23 -5.13
CA ARG A 70 -2.40 -5.69 -5.31
C ARG A 70 -3.36 -6.16 -4.21
N GLU A 71 -3.26 -7.42 -3.79
CA GLU A 71 -4.10 -8.02 -2.76
C GLU A 71 -3.82 -7.41 -1.39
N GLN A 72 -2.55 -7.18 -1.05
CA GLN A 72 -2.16 -6.52 0.19
C GLN A 72 -2.60 -5.05 0.22
N VAL A 73 -2.49 -4.35 -0.91
CA VAL A 73 -3.01 -2.99 -1.07
C VAL A 73 -4.53 -2.97 -0.86
N ALA A 74 -5.25 -3.95 -1.43
CA ALA A 74 -6.68 -4.09 -1.26
C ALA A 74 -7.10 -4.40 0.20
N GLN A 75 -6.25 -5.11 0.95
CA GLN A 75 -6.46 -5.39 2.37
C GLN A 75 -6.23 -4.15 3.24
N ILE A 76 -5.33 -3.27 2.82
CA ILE A 76 -5.01 -2.01 3.52
C ILE A 76 -6.11 -0.95 3.34
N TYR A 77 -6.73 -0.89 2.16
CA TYR A 77 -7.83 0.03 1.82
C TYR A 77 -9.18 -0.46 2.34
#